data_AF-A0A7X4ANI1-F1
#
_entry.id   AF-A0A7X4ANI1-F1
#
_cell.length_a   1.000
_cell.length_b   1.000
_cell.length_c   1.000
_cell.angle_alpha   90.00
_cell.angle_beta   90.00
_cell.angle_gamma   90.00
#
_symmetry.space_group_name_H-M   'P 1'
#
loop_
_entity.id
_entity.type
_entity.pdbx_description
1 polymer ?
#
loop_
_entity_poly.entity_id
_entity_poly.type
_entity_poly.pdbx_seq_one_letter_code
_entity_poly.pdbx_strand_id
1 'polypeptide(L)'
;MFAKLDKWVWDFWFAKANEVWHMYYLMAPKSLIDPDLRHWNVSIGHAISSDLYQWEDLGECFRPSIEPSWDDYTTWTGSVVQEGMDWHMFYTGTSRAENGIKQRIGHATSKDLHSWHRVGNGLALDINPEYYEEYTPGWWHDRAMRD
;
A
#
# COMPACT_ATOMS: atom_id res chain seq x y z
N MET A 1 -13.36 17.25 -0.12
CA MET A 1 -12.00 16.83 -0.53
C MET A 1 -11.30 16.30 0.71
N PHE A 2 -10.87 15.04 0.71
CA PHE A 2 -10.08 14.49 1.80
C PHE A 2 -8.64 14.99 1.67
N ALA A 3 -8.12 15.63 2.72
CA ALA A 3 -6.76 16.13 2.75
C ALA A 3 -6.27 16.21 4.20
N LYS A 4 -4.97 16.02 4.40
CA LYS A 4 -4.32 16.14 5.70
C LYS A 4 -3.35 17.32 5.70
N LEU A 5 -3.36 18.10 6.78
CA LEU A 5 -2.53 19.29 6.87
C LEU A 5 -1.05 18.92 6.94
N ASP A 6 -0.72 17.86 7.67
CA ASP A 6 0.63 17.41 8.04
C ASP A 6 1.17 16.25 7.18
N LYS A 7 0.34 15.68 6.30
CA LYS A 7 0.72 14.56 5.42
C LYS A 7 0.54 14.91 3.95
N TRP A 8 1.43 14.41 3.11
CA TRP A 8 1.11 14.19 1.70
C TRP A 8 0.19 12.97 1.63
N VAL A 9 -0.86 13.05 0.82
CA VAL A 9 -1.81 11.98 0.54
C VAL A 9 -1.89 11.84 -0.97
N TRP A 10 -1.77 10.63 -1.50
CA TRP A 10 -1.84 10.39 -2.94
C TRP A 10 -2.75 9.20 -3.28
N ASP A 11 -2.26 8.19 -4.00
CA ASP A 11 -3.04 7.06 -4.50
C ASP A 11 -4.00 6.53 -3.43
N PHE A 12 -5.23 6.25 -3.85
CA PHE A 12 -6.28 5.76 -2.98
C PHE A 12 -7.11 4.69 -3.67
N TRP A 13 -7.70 3.81 -2.88
CA TRP A 13 -8.61 2.76 -3.33
C TRP A 13 -9.71 2.54 -2.29
N PHE A 14 -10.78 1.84 -2.70
CA PHE A 14 -11.97 1.67 -1.87
C PHE A 14 -12.31 0.21 -1.62
N ALA A 15 -12.99 -0.02 -0.50
CA ALA A 15 -13.84 -1.18 -0.23
C ALA A 15 -15.19 -0.69 0.31
N LYS A 16 -16.26 -1.48 0.15
CA LYS A 16 -17.57 -1.17 0.72
C LYS A 16 -18.04 -2.31 1.62
N ALA A 17 -18.40 -2.00 2.86
CA ALA A 17 -18.88 -2.97 3.84
C ALA A 17 -20.06 -2.38 4.62
N ASN A 18 -21.19 -3.08 4.70
CA ASN A 18 -22.37 -2.65 5.47
C ASN A 18 -22.81 -1.18 5.22
N GLU A 19 -22.85 -0.76 3.95
CA GLU A 19 -23.14 0.63 3.54
C GLU A 19 -22.10 1.69 3.93
N VAL A 20 -20.98 1.30 4.53
CA VAL A 20 -19.83 2.16 4.80
C VAL A 20 -18.79 1.98 3.70
N TRP A 21 -18.31 3.08 3.15
CA TRP A 21 -17.14 3.12 2.28
C TRP A 21 -15.89 3.22 3.12
N HIS A 22 -14.93 2.37 2.82
CA HIS A 22 -13.58 2.36 3.38
C HIS A 22 -12.63 2.85 2.29
N MET A 23 -11.95 3.97 2.54
CA MET A 23 -10.89 4.48 1.69
C MET A 23 -9.54 4.15 2.32
N TYR A 24 -8.70 3.50 1.54
CA TYR A 24 -7.29 3.36 1.85
C TYR A 24 -6.52 4.35 1.00
N TYR A 25 -5.48 4.93 1.56
CA TYR A 25 -4.72 5.96 0.88
C TYR A 25 -3.25 5.91 1.28
N LEU A 26 -2.37 6.20 0.33
CA LEU A 26 -0.96 6.34 0.62
C LEU A 26 -0.69 7.69 1.27
N MET A 27 0.13 7.69 2.31
CA MET A 27 0.53 8.90 3.01
C MET A 27 1.99 8.90 3.46
N ALA A 28 2.54 10.10 3.63
CA ALA A 28 3.87 10.33 4.17
C ALA A 28 3.91 11.72 4.85
N PRO A 29 4.77 11.92 5.87
CA PRO A 29 4.79 13.18 6.62
C PRO A 29 5.42 14.34 5.83
N LYS A 30 4.75 15.50 5.83
CA LYS A 30 5.29 16.74 5.23
C LYS A 30 6.52 17.28 5.96
N SER A 31 6.83 16.77 7.15
CA SER A 31 8.08 17.09 7.87
C SER A 31 9.33 16.64 7.11
N LEU A 32 9.20 15.79 6.09
CA LEU A 32 10.27 15.44 5.17
C LEU A 32 10.70 16.62 4.28
N ILE A 33 9.88 17.67 4.18
CA ILE A 33 10.08 18.89 3.38
C ILE A 33 10.06 18.65 1.87
N ASP A 34 10.93 17.76 1.38
CA ASP A 34 10.97 17.34 -0.02
C ASP A 34 9.84 16.33 -0.30
N PRO A 35 8.85 16.70 -1.13
CA PRO A 35 7.74 15.83 -1.45
C PRO A 35 8.20 14.53 -2.11
N ASP A 36 9.30 14.49 -2.85
CA ASP A 36 9.71 13.28 -3.59
C ASP A 36 10.21 12.17 -2.66
N LEU A 37 10.57 12.51 -1.42
CA LEU A 37 10.86 11.52 -0.38
C LEU A 37 9.63 10.72 0.09
N ARG A 38 8.41 11.18 -0.24
CA ARG A 38 7.15 10.51 0.17
C ARG A 38 7.05 9.07 -0.31
N HIS A 39 7.60 8.79 -1.49
CA HIS A 39 7.55 7.46 -2.11
C HIS A 39 8.29 6.41 -1.28
N TRP A 40 9.30 6.81 -0.51
CA TRP A 40 10.16 5.93 0.29
C TRP A 40 9.86 5.97 1.80
N ASN A 41 8.93 6.84 2.21
CA ASN A 41 8.50 7.03 3.60
C ASN A 41 6.98 6.86 3.71
N VAL A 42 6.47 5.90 2.95
CA VAL A 42 5.04 5.64 2.76
C VAL A 42 4.48 4.77 3.87
N SER A 43 3.24 5.06 4.26
CA SER A 43 2.34 4.11 4.92
C SER A 43 0.93 4.23 4.33
N ILE A 44 0.07 3.25 4.64
CA ILE A 44 -1.32 3.22 4.22
C ILE A 44 -2.19 3.72 5.36
N GLY A 45 -2.94 4.78 5.11
CA GLY A 45 -4.00 5.29 5.97
C GLY A 45 -5.37 4.72 5.60
N HIS A 46 -6.32 4.85 6.52
CA HIS A 46 -7.68 4.37 6.38
C HIS A 46 -8.65 5.46 6.82
N ALA A 47 -9.64 5.78 5.98
CA ALA A 47 -10.76 6.66 6.31
C ALA A 47 -12.09 5.98 5.94
N ILE A 48 -13.18 6.34 6.62
CA ILE A 48 -14.52 5.84 6.33
C ILE A 48 -15.49 6.95 5.97
N SER A 49 -16.51 6.61 5.19
CA SER A 49 -17.58 7.53 4.80
C SER A 49 -18.87 6.78 4.50
N SER A 50 -20.02 7.38 4.82
CA SER A 50 -21.34 6.90 4.38
C SER A 50 -21.82 7.56 3.08
N ASP A 51 -21.22 8.68 2.66
CA ASP A 51 -21.70 9.52 1.55
C ASP A 51 -20.65 9.85 0.48
N LEU A 52 -19.39 9.43 0.68
CA LEU A 52 -18.21 9.76 -0.14
C LEU A 52 -17.78 11.24 -0.11
N TYR A 53 -18.44 12.08 0.69
CA TYR A 53 -18.13 13.51 0.83
C TYR A 53 -17.47 13.81 2.18
N GLN A 54 -18.06 13.32 3.27
CA GLN A 54 -17.54 13.46 4.62
C GLN A 54 -16.77 12.20 5.00
N TRP A 55 -15.54 12.39 5.45
CA TRP A 55 -14.61 11.31 5.74
C TRP A 55 -14.15 11.41 7.19
N GLU A 56 -14.31 10.32 7.93
CA GLU A 56 -13.69 10.11 9.23
C GLU A 56 -12.35 9.41 9.02
N ASP A 57 -11.26 10.07 9.41
CA ASP A 57 -9.93 9.48 9.32
C ASP A 57 -9.64 8.58 10.52
N LEU A 58 -9.38 7.31 10.25
CA LEU A 58 -9.04 6.29 11.26
C LEU A 58 -7.51 6.16 11.46
N GLY A 59 -6.70 6.87 10.66
CA GLY A 59 -5.25 6.88 10.79
C GLY A 59 -4.54 5.75 10.02
N GLU A 60 -3.28 5.52 10.37
CA GLU A 60 -2.42 4.50 9.74
C GLU A 60 -2.91 3.09 10.06
N CYS A 61 -3.17 2.29 9.03
CA CYS A 61 -3.64 0.91 9.17
C CYS A 61 -2.60 -0.13 8.72
N PHE A 62 -1.65 0.26 7.88
CA PHE A 62 -0.60 -0.64 7.37
C PHE A 62 0.66 0.12 6.99
N ARG A 63 1.83 -0.50 7.18
CA ARG A 63 3.14 0.11 6.94
C ARG A 63 4.16 -0.93 6.46
N PRO A 64 5.31 -0.51 5.89
CA PRO A 64 6.42 -1.40 5.58
C PRO A 64 6.82 -2.28 6.76
N SER A 65 7.33 -3.48 6.49
CA SER A 65 7.82 -4.34 7.56
C SER A 65 8.91 -3.63 8.38
N ILE A 66 8.85 -3.80 9.70
CA ILE A 66 9.86 -3.23 10.61
C ILE A 66 11.16 -4.03 10.53
N GLU A 67 11.03 -5.36 10.42
CA GLU A 67 12.15 -6.27 10.27
C GLU A 67 12.50 -6.46 8.79
N PRO A 68 13.76 -6.79 8.46
CA PRO A 68 14.18 -7.06 7.09
C PRO A 68 13.28 -8.07 6.38
N SER A 69 12.70 -7.67 5.25
CA SER A 69 11.77 -8.47 4.45
C SER A 69 11.75 -7.99 2.99
N TRP A 70 10.91 -8.63 2.16
CA TRP A 70 10.72 -8.24 0.77
C TRP A 70 9.94 -6.91 0.61
N ASP A 71 9.27 -6.44 1.66
CA ASP A 71 8.42 -5.25 1.73
C ASP A 71 8.79 -4.30 2.91
N ASP A 72 10.04 -4.35 3.35
CA ASP A 72 10.58 -3.55 4.46
C ASP A 72 10.90 -2.09 4.07
N TYR A 73 10.73 -1.75 2.79
CA TYR A 73 10.96 -0.38 2.31
C TYR A 73 9.67 0.37 2.04
N THR A 74 8.71 -0.26 1.36
CA THR A 74 7.48 0.41 0.90
C THR A 74 6.25 -0.49 1.02
N THR A 75 5.11 0.15 1.23
CA THR A 75 3.76 -0.40 1.04
C THR A 75 2.98 0.60 0.19
N TRP A 76 2.98 0.39 -1.12
CA TRP A 76 2.34 1.22 -2.12
C TRP A 76 0.94 0.69 -2.47
N THR A 77 0.38 1.28 -3.51
CA THR A 77 -0.99 1.11 -4.01
C THR A 77 -1.34 -0.36 -4.14
N GLY A 78 -2.62 -0.63 -3.92
CA GLY A 78 -3.21 -1.93 -4.17
C GLY A 78 -4.73 -1.87 -4.10
N SER A 79 -5.34 -2.98 -3.69
CA SER A 79 -6.77 -3.20 -3.69
C SER A 79 -7.23 -3.95 -2.45
N VAL A 80 -8.53 -3.81 -2.11
CA VAL A 80 -9.15 -4.57 -1.03
C VAL A 80 -10.38 -5.29 -1.55
N VAL A 81 -10.44 -6.60 -1.31
CA VAL A 81 -11.56 -7.47 -1.69
C VAL A 81 -12.02 -8.32 -0.50
N GLN A 82 -13.26 -8.79 -0.55
CA GLN A 82 -13.82 -9.68 0.47
C GLN A 82 -13.91 -11.11 -0.06
N GLU A 83 -13.50 -12.08 0.76
CA GLU A 83 -13.75 -13.50 0.53
C GLU A 83 -14.35 -14.11 1.80
N GLY A 84 -15.62 -14.51 1.75
CA GLY A 84 -16.34 -15.01 2.92
C GLY A 84 -16.40 -13.97 4.04
N MET A 85 -15.81 -14.29 5.20
CA MET A 85 -15.75 -13.39 6.36
C MET A 85 -14.41 -12.64 6.47
N ASP A 86 -13.50 -12.85 5.53
CA ASP A 86 -12.16 -12.26 5.52
C ASP A 86 -12.06 -11.14 4.49
N TRP A 87 -11.30 -10.12 4.84
CA TRP A 87 -10.88 -9.06 3.93
C TRP A 87 -9.45 -9.28 3.52
N HIS A 88 -9.15 -9.03 2.26
CA HIS A 88 -7.86 -9.28 1.63
C HIS A 88 -7.37 -7.97 1.03
N MET A 89 -6.23 -7.48 1.50
CA MET A 89 -5.50 -6.38 0.89
C MET A 89 -4.38 -6.96 0.06
N PHE A 90 -4.39 -6.65 -1.23
CA PHE A 90 -3.21 -6.76 -2.07
C PHE A 90 -2.55 -5.38 -2.08
N TYR A 91 -1.21 -5.36 -2.12
CA TYR A 91 -0.44 -4.13 -2.05
C TYR A 91 0.91 -4.31 -2.74
N THR A 92 1.50 -3.21 -3.20
CA THR A 92 2.82 -3.26 -3.82
C THR A 92 3.91 -3.02 -2.78
N GLY A 93 4.88 -3.93 -2.66
CA GLY A 93 6.00 -3.80 -1.73
C GLY A 93 7.36 -3.80 -2.42
N THR A 94 8.35 -3.19 -1.77
CA THR A 94 9.76 -3.23 -2.19
C THR A 94 10.69 -3.42 -1.00
N SER A 95 11.90 -3.91 -1.26
CA SER A 95 12.91 -4.19 -0.24
C SER A 95 14.02 -3.15 -0.18
N ARG A 96 14.48 -2.82 1.03
CA ARG A 96 15.64 -1.94 1.29
C ARG A 96 16.92 -2.58 0.81
N ALA A 97 17.06 -3.90 0.98
CA ALA A 97 18.21 -4.65 0.52
C ALA A 97 18.38 -4.61 -1.01
N GLU A 98 17.28 -4.34 -1.73
CA GLU A 98 17.25 -4.21 -3.19
C GLU A 98 17.11 -2.75 -3.64
N ASN A 99 17.34 -1.79 -2.76
CA ASN A 99 17.23 -0.35 -3.01
C ASN A 99 15.86 0.08 -3.56
N GLY A 100 14.80 -0.67 -3.28
CA GLY A 100 13.46 -0.37 -3.79
C GLY A 100 13.26 -0.63 -5.29
N ILE A 101 14.23 -1.25 -5.97
CA ILE A 101 14.21 -1.43 -7.43
C ILE A 101 13.15 -2.44 -7.87
N LYS A 102 12.87 -3.45 -7.03
CA LYS A 102 12.00 -4.57 -7.39
C LYS A 102 10.66 -4.46 -6.68
N GLN A 103 9.63 -4.12 -7.44
CA GLN A 103 8.24 -4.12 -6.97
C GLN A 103 7.65 -5.53 -7.03
N ARG A 104 6.91 -5.93 -5.99
CA ARG A 104 6.22 -7.22 -5.87
C ARG A 104 4.84 -7.00 -5.27
N ILE A 105 3.94 -7.96 -5.47
CA ILE A 105 2.60 -7.92 -4.87
C ILE A 105 2.62 -8.70 -3.55
N GLY A 106 2.15 -8.06 -2.49
CA GLY A 106 1.90 -8.64 -1.19
C GLY A 106 0.44 -8.95 -0.94
N HIS A 107 0.20 -9.74 0.09
CA HIS A 107 -1.13 -10.09 0.58
C HIS A 107 -1.18 -9.99 2.10
N ALA A 108 -2.19 -9.27 2.58
CA ALA A 108 -2.56 -9.20 3.99
C ALA A 108 -4.06 -9.46 4.16
N THR A 109 -4.45 -9.97 5.32
CA THR A 109 -5.86 -10.17 5.68
C THR A 109 -6.27 -9.35 6.90
N SER A 110 -7.56 -9.06 6.98
CA SER A 110 -8.17 -8.34 8.09
C SER A 110 -9.58 -8.88 8.37
N LYS A 111 -9.98 -8.81 9.63
CA LYS A 111 -11.37 -9.09 10.07
C LYS A 111 -12.19 -7.81 10.28
N ASP A 112 -11.53 -6.67 10.41
CA ASP A 112 -12.13 -5.38 10.81
C ASP A 112 -11.86 -4.24 9.81
N LEU A 113 -11.25 -4.54 8.65
CA LEU A 113 -10.85 -3.59 7.61
C LEU A 113 -9.77 -2.58 8.04
N HIS A 114 -9.25 -2.66 9.26
CA HIS A 114 -8.26 -1.70 9.79
C HIS A 114 -6.98 -2.39 10.27
N SER A 115 -7.09 -3.50 10.97
CA SER A 115 -5.97 -4.29 11.47
C SER A 115 -5.56 -5.32 10.42
N TRP A 116 -4.47 -5.06 9.71
CA TRP A 116 -3.98 -5.89 8.62
C TRP A 116 -2.82 -6.79 9.05
N HIS A 117 -2.89 -8.07 8.67
CA HIS A 117 -1.88 -9.08 8.97
C HIS A 117 -1.40 -9.70 7.67
N ARG A 118 -0.08 -9.65 7.43
CA ARG A 118 0.54 -10.33 6.28
C ARG A 118 0.23 -11.82 6.31
N VAL A 119 -0.14 -12.40 5.16
CA VAL A 119 -0.34 -13.85 5.04
C VAL A 119 1.01 -14.54 4.86
N GLY A 120 1.40 -15.41 5.80
CA GLY A 120 2.72 -16.03 5.78
C GLY A 120 3.83 -14.98 5.90
N ASN A 121 4.74 -14.92 4.92
CA ASN A 121 5.75 -13.86 4.83
C ASN A 121 5.24 -12.60 4.11
N GLY A 122 3.97 -12.57 3.71
CA GLY A 122 3.31 -11.48 3.01
C GLY A 122 3.48 -11.48 1.49
N LEU A 123 4.43 -12.22 0.91
CA LEU A 123 4.66 -12.21 -0.53
C LEU A 123 3.58 -13.03 -1.25
N ALA A 124 2.85 -12.40 -2.16
CA ALA A 124 1.81 -13.06 -2.94
C ALA A 124 2.29 -13.40 -4.36
N LEU A 125 2.95 -12.45 -5.02
CA LEU A 125 3.39 -12.62 -6.40
C LEU A 125 4.67 -11.81 -6.68
N ASP A 126 5.61 -12.47 -7.35
CA ASP A 126 6.73 -11.85 -8.05
C ASP A 126 6.54 -12.07 -9.56
N ILE A 127 7.23 -11.29 -10.38
CA ILE A 127 7.10 -11.37 -11.83
C ILE A 127 7.57 -12.72 -12.37
N ASN A 128 6.98 -13.13 -13.48
CA ASN A 128 7.57 -14.11 -14.38
C ASN A 128 8.13 -13.36 -15.62
N PRO A 129 9.45 -13.42 -15.88
CA PRO A 129 10.09 -12.68 -16.97
C PRO A 129 9.66 -13.14 -18.38
N GLU A 130 8.95 -14.27 -18.49
CA GLU A 130 8.31 -14.68 -19.75
C GLU A 130 7.17 -13.74 -20.16
N TYR A 131 6.47 -13.15 -19.18
CA TYR A 131 5.27 -12.34 -19.41
C TYR A 131 5.43 -10.87 -19.01
N TYR A 132 6.35 -10.57 -18.10
CA TYR A 132 6.55 -9.24 -17.53
C TYR A 132 8.00 -8.80 -17.64
N GLU A 133 8.22 -7.50 -17.79
CA GLU A 133 9.55 -6.92 -17.94
C GLU A 133 10.38 -7.06 -16.64
N GLU A 134 11.57 -7.65 -16.75
CA GLU A 134 12.55 -7.72 -15.66
C GLU A 134 13.48 -6.50 -15.68
N TYR A 135 14.09 -6.19 -14.53
CA TYR A 135 15.01 -5.07 -14.41
C TYR A 135 16.22 -5.20 -15.34
N THR A 136 16.39 -4.22 -16.22
CA THR A 136 17.62 -4.04 -17.01
C THR A 136 18.32 -2.76 -16.58
N PRO A 137 19.50 -2.84 -15.92
CA PRO A 137 20.23 -1.66 -15.47
C PRO A 137 20.53 -0.67 -16.60
N GLY A 138 20.25 0.60 -16.35
CA GLY A 138 20.51 1.70 -17.30
C GLY A 138 19.47 1.84 -18.41
N TRP A 139 18.42 1.04 -18.40
CA TRP A 139 17.29 1.17 -19.32
C TRP A 139 16.16 1.89 -18.61
N TRP A 140 15.52 1.22 -17.65
CA TRP A 140 14.48 1.79 -16.79
C TRP A 140 14.97 1.97 -15.35
N HIS A 141 14.30 2.83 -14.60
CA HIS A 141 14.72 3.19 -13.24
C HIS A 141 14.39 2.11 -12.20
N ASP A 142 13.39 1.27 -12.47
CA ASP A 142 12.97 0.18 -11.60
C ASP A 142 12.29 -0.96 -12.39
N ARG A 143 11.97 -2.05 -11.68
CA ARG A 143 11.15 -3.17 -12.15
C ARG A 143 9.75 -3.02 -11.62
N ALA A 144 8.90 -2.39 -12.41
CA ALA A 144 7.53 -2.07 -12.04
C ALA A 144 6.62 -3.31 -12.01
N MET A 145 5.82 -3.41 -10.95
CA MET A 145 4.77 -4.41 -10.79
C MET A 145 3.79 -3.87 -9.76
N ARG A 146 2.54 -3.65 -10.15
CA ARG A 146 1.51 -3.08 -9.29
C ARG A 146 0.23 -3.91 -9.35
N ASP A 147 -0.48 -3.91 -8.24
CA ASP A 147 -1.89 -4.31 -8.11
C ASP A 147 -2.79 -3.12 -8.47
#